data_AF-A0A251WHA3-F1
#
_entry.id   AF-A0A251WHA3-F1
#
_cell.length_a   1.000
_cell.length_b   1.000
_cell.length_c   1.000
_cell.angle_alpha   90.00
_cell.angle_beta   90.00
_cell.angle_gamma   90.00
#
_symmetry.space_group_name_H-M   'P 1'
#
loop_
_entity.id
_entity.type
_entity.pdbx_description
1 polymer ?
#
loop_
_entity_poly.entity_id
_entity_poly.type
_entity_poly.pdbx_seq_one_letter_code
_entity_poly.pdbx_strand_id
1 'polypeptide(L)' 'MLKLRLKRFGKKRGASYRIVVAPSTSRRDGRPIAEVGFHDPRANETRLNEEAIADWLKKGVQPTDTVRSILTKANLLSK' A
#
# COMPACT_ATOMS: atom_id res chain seq x y z
N MET A 1 14.10 5.93 5.32
CA MET A 1 13.62 5.64 3.95
C MET A 1 12.10 5.61 3.89
N LEU A 2 11.49 6.13 2.82
CA LEU A 2 10.06 6.02 2.52
C LEU A 2 9.72 4.63 2.00
N LYS A 3 8.59 4.07 2.47
CA LYS A 3 8.10 2.76 2.05
C LYS A 3 6.63 2.83 1.67
N LEU A 4 6.27 2.01 0.68
CA LEU A 4 4.89 1.70 0.33
C LEU A 4 4.47 0.46 1.11
N ARG A 5 3.59 0.64 2.11
CA ARG A 5 3.27 -0.38 3.10
C ARG A 5 1.78 -0.43 3.41
N LEU A 6 1.36 -1.54 4.02
CA LEU A 6 -0.02 -1.72 4.50
C LEU A 6 -0.20 -1.11 5.88
N LYS A 7 -1.22 -0.27 6.02
CA LYS A 7 -1.77 0.18 7.30
C LYS A 7 -3.03 -0.62 7.58
N ARG A 8 -3.09 -1.31 8.73
CA ARG A 8 -4.28 -2.07 9.10
C ARG A 8 -5.38 -1.11 9.54
N PHE A 9 -6.57 -1.29 8.99
CA PHE A 9 -7.76 -0.55 9.36
C PHE A 9 -8.94 -1.52 9.52
N GLY A 10 -10.00 -1.09 10.21
CA GLY A 10 -11.21 -1.88 10.40
C GLY A 10 -11.31 -2.58 11.76
N LYS A 11 -12.26 -3.51 11.84
CA LYS A 11 -12.71 -4.10 13.11
C LYS A 11 -11.81 -5.24 13.61
N LYS A 12 -11.97 -5.58 14.89
CA LYS A 12 -11.43 -6.83 15.43
C LYS A 12 -11.98 -8.00 14.60
N ARG A 13 -11.11 -8.91 14.16
CA ARG A 13 -11.45 -9.99 13.23
C ARG A 13 -12.13 -9.50 11.94
N GLY A 14 -11.79 -8.30 11.46
CA GLY A 14 -12.10 -7.79 10.12
C GLY A 14 -10.86 -7.08 9.58
N ALA A 15 -10.02 -7.83 8.87
CA ALA A 15 -8.79 -7.28 8.35
C ALA A 15 -9.07 -6.54 7.04
N SER A 16 -8.93 -5.23 7.08
CA SER A 16 -8.89 -4.39 5.88
C SER A 16 -7.60 -3.56 5.95
N TYR A 17 -7.03 -3.23 4.79
CA TYR A 17 -5.75 -2.56 4.72
C TYR A 17 -5.82 -1.34 3.82
N ARG A 18 -5.19 -0.24 4.24
CA ARG A 18 -4.89 0.88 3.38
C ARG A 18 -3.47 0.76 2.89
N ILE A 19 -3.25 1.07 1.62
CA ILE A 19 -1.93 1.14 1.03
C ILE A 19 -1.46 2.58 1.17
N VAL A 20 -0.38 2.78 1.92
CA VAL A 20 0.08 4.11 2.32
C VAL A 20 1.57 4.29 2.06
N VAL A 21 1.95 5.53 1.78
CA VAL A 21 3.35 5.96 1.75
C VAL A 21 3.69 6.53 3.11
N ALA A 22 4.67 5.92 3.77
CA ALA A 22 5.11 6.37 5.08
C ALA A 22 6.61 6.09 5.31
N PRO A 23 7.28 6.86 6.19
CA PRO A 23 8.63 6.55 6.63
C PRO A 23 8.70 5.20 7.34
N SER A 24 9.76 4.44 7.10
CA SER A 24 10.03 3.14 7.76
C SER A 24 10.03 3.19 9.29
N THR A 25 10.50 4.29 9.89
CA THR A 25 10.56 4.50 11.34
C THR A 25 9.21 4.83 11.97
N SER A 26 8.20 5.18 11.15
CA SER A 26 6.89 5.57 11.68
C SER A 26 6.08 4.35 12.11
N ARG A 27 5.30 4.49 13.19
CA ARG A 27 4.36 3.46 13.68
C ARG A 27 3.43 3.00 12.55
N ARG A 28 3.07 1.72 12.53
CA ARG A 28 2.18 1.12 11.49
C ARG A 28 0.91 1.94 11.25
N ASP A 29 0.24 2.31 12.34
CA ASP A 29 -1.05 3.00 12.29
C ASP A 29 -0.92 4.53 12.42
N GLY A 30 0.31 5.06 12.33
CA GLY A 30 0.60 6.49 12.39
C GLY A 30 0.03 7.30 11.23
N ARG A 31 0.36 8.60 11.21
CA ARG A 31 -0.01 9.52 10.14
C ARG A 31 0.79 9.17 8.87
N PRO A 32 0.13 8.77 7.76
CA PRO A 32 0.81 8.58 6.49
C PRO A 32 1.09 9.92 5.81
N ILE A 33 2.02 9.94 4.85
CA ILE A 33 2.25 11.08 3.97
C ILE A 33 1.15 11.15 2.92
N ALA A 34 0.82 10.00 2.32
CA ALA A 34 -0.23 9.85 1.33
C ALA A 34 -0.87 8.46 1.45
N GLU A 35 -2.18 8.40 1.19
CA GLU A 35 -2.90 7.15 0.98
C GLU A 35 -3.08 6.96 -0.53
N VAL A 36 -2.66 5.81 -1.05
CA VAL A 36 -2.60 5.55 -2.50
C VAL A 36 -3.48 4.38 -2.93
N GLY A 37 -4.16 3.74 -1.97
CA GLY A 37 -5.09 2.66 -2.26
C GLY A 37 -5.64 1.96 -1.03
N PHE A 38 -6.42 0.91 -1.31
CA PHE A 38 -7.10 0.07 -0.34
C PHE A 38 -7.04 -1.39 -0.80
N HIS A 39 -6.94 -2.30 0.16
CA HIS A 39 -6.92 -3.73 -0.06
C HIS A 39 -7.72 -4.43 1.04
N ASP A 40 -8.78 -5.14 0.65
CA ASP A 40 -9.53 -6.04 1.52
C ASP A 40 -9.34 -7.50 1.08
N PRO A 41 -8.62 -8.32 1.86
CA PRO A 41 -8.39 -9.72 1.51
C PRO A 41 -9.64 -10.59 1.64
N ARG A 42 -10.72 -10.13 2.30
CA ARG A 42 -11.95 -10.92 2.47
C ARG A 42 -12.89 -10.73 1.32
N ALA A 43 -13.05 -9.49 0.89
CA ALA A 43 -13.83 -9.15 -0.30
C ALA A 43 -13.03 -9.39 -1.59
N ASN A 44 -11.73 -9.71 -1.49
CA ASN A 44 -10.77 -9.71 -2.61
C ASN A 44 -10.79 -8.40 -3.41
N GLU A 45 -11.17 -7.31 -2.76
CA GLU A 45 -11.30 -6.00 -3.39
C GLU A 45 -9.99 -5.24 -3.21
N THR A 46 -9.42 -4.79 -4.32
CA THR A 46 -8.23 -3.92 -4.30
C THR A 46 -8.52 -2.70 -5.15
N ARG A 47 -8.40 -1.52 -4.56
CA ARG A 47 -8.52 -0.24 -5.26
C ARG A 47 -7.17 0.46 -5.18
N LEU A 48 -6.57 0.71 -6.34
CA LEU A 48 -5.27 1.34 -6.46
C LEU A 48 -5.43 2.64 -7.24
N ASN A 49 -4.81 3.71 -6.76
CA ASN A 49 -4.61 4.90 -7.57
C ASN A 49 -3.30 4.73 -8.35
N GLU A 50 -3.42 4.27 -9.59
CA GLU A 50 -2.30 3.89 -10.44
C GLU A 50 -1.34 5.07 -10.70
N GLU A 51 -1.88 6.25 -11.00
CA GLU A 51 -1.12 7.47 -11.25
C GLU A 51 -0.27 7.87 -10.04
N ALA A 52 -0.91 7.92 -8.86
CA ALA A 52 -0.22 8.27 -7.63
C ALA A 52 0.87 7.25 -7.28
N ILE A 53 0.60 5.96 -7.46
CA ILE A 53 1.57 4.88 -7.19
C ILE A 53 2.77 4.99 -8.14
N ALA A 54 2.53 5.19 -9.44
CA ALA A 54 3.59 5.34 -10.42
C ALA A 54 4.52 6.52 -10.08
N ASP A 55 3.95 7.65 -9.64
CA ASP A 55 4.73 8.81 -9.23
C ASP A 55 5.59 8.55 -8.00
N TRP A 56 5.08 7.82 -7.01
CA TRP A 56 5.85 7.45 -5.83
C TRP A 56 6.95 6.43 -6.14
N LEU A 57 6.69 5.49 -7.05
CA LEU A 57 7.70 4.55 -7.52
C LEU A 57 8.83 5.27 -8.26
N LYS A 58 8.51 6.24 -9.12
CA LYS A 58 9.51 7.10 -9.79
C LYS A 58 10.36 7.90 -8.80
N LYS A 59 9.78 8.32 -7.67
CA LYS A 59 10.49 9.01 -6.56
C LYS A 59 11.38 8.07 -5.73
N GLY A 60 11.47 6.78 -6.06
CA GLY A 60 12.32 5.82 -5.37
C GLY A 60 11.70 5.22 -4.11
N VAL A 61 10.39 5.30 -3.94
CA VAL A 61 9.70 4.65 -2.81
C VAL A 61 9.73 3.13 -3.01
N GLN A 62 10.23 2.42 -2.00
CA GLN A 62 10.31 0.96 -2.05
C GLN A 62 9.03 0.31 -1.50
N PRO A 63 8.37 -0.58 -2.27
CA PRO A 63 7.25 -1.36 -1.77
C PRO A 63 7.71 -2.46 -0.80
N THR A 64 6.81 -2.87 0.10
CA THR A 64 6.96 -4.08 0.92
C THR A 64 6.56 -5.33 0.13
N ASP A 65 7.01 -6.52 0.53
CA ASP A 65 6.81 -7.75 -0.26
C ASP A 65 5.34 -8.02 -0.61
N THR A 66 4.43 -7.89 0.36
CA THR A 66 2.98 -8.06 0.13
C THR A 66 2.43 -7.01 -0.82
N VAL A 67 2.86 -5.74 -0.69
CA VAL A 67 2.45 -4.66 -1.58
C VAL A 67 2.99 -4.89 -2.98
N ARG A 68 4.23 -5.38 -3.12
CA ARG A 68 4.80 -5.78 -4.41
C ARG A 68 3.93 -6.85 -5.07
N SER A 69 3.53 -7.90 -4.35
CA SER A 69 2.62 -8.92 -4.88
C SER A 69 1.27 -8.34 -5.32
N ILE A 70 0.71 -7.38 -4.58
CA ILE A 70 -0.54 -6.69 -4.97
C ILE A 70 -0.34 -5.89 -6.25
N LEU A 71 0.74 -5.13 -6.36
CA LEU A 71 1.04 -4.32 -7.54
C LEU A 71 1.36 -5.18 -8.78
N THR A 72 2.05 -6.32 -8.61
CA THR A 72 2.28 -7.28 -9.68
C THR A 72 0.97 -7.90 -10.16
N LYS A 73 0.03 -8.22 -9.25
CA LYS A 73 -1.32 -8.69 -9.65
C LYS A 73 -2.11 -7.64 -10.42
N ALA A 74 -1.88 -6.36 -10.14
CA ALA A 74 -2.47 -5.24 -10.84
C ALA A 74 -1.71 -4.83 -12.12
N ASN A 75 -0.69 -5.59 -12.55
CA ASN A 75 0.17 -5.29 -13.70
C ASN A 75 0.90 -3.92 -13.64
N LEU A 76 1.02 -3.30 -12.45
CA LEU A 76 1.71 -2.02 -12.26
C LEU A 76 3.23 -2.16 -12.13
N LEU A 77 3.71 -3.39 -11.97
CA LEU A 77 5.13 -3.74 -11.95
C LEU A 77 5.34 -4.85 -12.99
N SER A 78 6.13 -4.55 -14.02
CA SER A 78 6.61 -5.58 -14.95
C SER A 78 7.35 -6.67 -14.17
N LYS A 79 7.17 -7.91 -14.62
CA LYS A 79 7.87 -9.09 -14.10
C LYS A 79 9.38 -8.92 -14.16
#